data_AF-A0A7C5F4Y7-F1
#
_entry.id   AF-A0A7C5F4Y7-F1
#
_cell.length_a   1.000
_cell.length_b   1.000
_cell.length_c   1.000
_cell.angle_alpha   90.00
_cell.angle_beta   90.00
_cell.angle_gamma   90.00
#
_symmetry.space_group_name_H-M   'P 1'
#
loop_
_entity.id
_entity.type
_entity.pdbx_description
1 polymer ?
#
loop_
_entity_poly.entity_id
_entity_poly.type
_entity_poly.pdbx_seq_one_letter_code
_entity_poly.pdbx_strand_id
1 'polypeptide(L)'
;MSHLRAEERQADIIRLTKAAVEAAQAGRWDIVIQCYQDRGVLLESVQALIPETGDLLKLDEQVRDHVTTAQAVLASLLGQTTAAKLRLQGFRQRFVVLPSAPETVSVDA
;
A
#
# COMPACT_ATOMS: atom_id res chain seq x y z
N MET A 1 1.46 -36.20 22.21
CA MET A 1 1.76 -34.77 22.49
C MET A 1 2.25 -33.97 21.29
N SER A 2 2.98 -34.57 20.33
CA SER A 2 3.48 -33.87 19.12
C SER A 2 2.38 -33.46 18.13
N HIS A 3 1.31 -34.26 18.00
CA HIS A 3 0.19 -34.02 17.08
C HIS A 3 -0.66 -32.79 17.46
N LEU A 4 -0.98 -32.63 18.75
CA LEU A 4 -1.72 -31.48 19.28
C LEU A 4 -1.02 -30.14 18.97
N ARG A 5 0.30 -30.08 19.13
CA ARG A 5 1.09 -28.88 18.79
C ARG A 5 1.12 -28.58 17.29
N ALA A 6 0.94 -29.59 16.43
CA ALA A 6 0.89 -29.39 14.98
C ALA A 6 -0.46 -28.83 14.55
N GLU A 7 -1.55 -29.29 15.14
CA GLU A 7 -2.90 -28.76 14.92
C GLU A 7 -3.05 -27.32 15.41
N GLU A 8 -2.50 -26.99 16.58
CA GLU A 8 -2.48 -25.62 17.11
C GLU A 8 -1.74 -24.65 16.17
N ARG A 9 -0.54 -25.04 15.70
CA ARG A 9 0.21 -24.25 14.72
C ARG A 9 -0.55 -24.07 13.41
N GLN A 10 -1.23 -25.11 12.95
CA GLN A 10 -2.04 -25.04 11.74
C GLN A 10 -3.20 -24.05 11.89
N ALA A 11 -3.90 -24.10 13.02
CA ALA A 11 -4.97 -23.15 13.34
C ALA A 11 -4.42 -21.70 13.40
N ASP A 12 -3.23 -21.50 13.98
CA ASP A 12 -2.59 -20.19 14.02
C ASP A 12 -2.17 -19.68 12.65
N ILE A 13 -1.63 -20.54 11.77
CA ILE A 13 -1.34 -20.16 10.37
C ILE A 13 -2.61 -19.67 9.67
N ILE A 14 -3.71 -20.41 9.79
CA ILE A 14 -5.00 -20.02 9.20
C ILE A 14 -5.49 -18.69 9.79
N ARG A 15 -5.40 -18.53 11.11
CA ARG A 15 -5.80 -17.31 11.81
C ARG A 15 -5.00 -16.10 11.33
N LEU A 16 -3.68 -16.23 11.22
CA LEU A 16 -2.78 -15.17 10.75
C LEU A 16 -3.07 -14.81 9.29
N THR A 17 -3.30 -15.79 8.42
CA THR A 17 -3.63 -15.51 7.01
C THR A 17 -4.98 -14.80 6.88
N LYS A 18 -6.01 -15.18 7.66
CA LYS A 18 -7.30 -14.47 7.69
C LYS A 18 -7.14 -13.03 8.21
N ALA A 19 -6.38 -12.84 9.29
CA ALA A 19 -6.10 -11.52 9.83
C ALA A 19 -5.34 -10.64 8.82
N ALA A 20 -4.43 -11.22 8.03
CA ALA A 20 -3.74 -10.52 6.95
C ALA A 20 -4.70 -10.05 5.85
N VAL A 21 -5.69 -10.88 5.46
CA VAL A 21 -6.74 -10.47 4.50
C VAL A 21 -7.54 -9.27 5.05
N GLU A 22 -8.03 -9.36 6.29
CA GLU A 22 -8.80 -8.27 6.90
C GLU A 22 -7.96 -6.98 7.03
N ALA A 23 -6.68 -7.11 7.37
CA ALA A 23 -5.76 -5.98 7.45
C ALA A 23 -5.50 -5.36 6.06
N ALA A 24 -5.30 -6.18 5.03
CA ALA A 24 -5.09 -5.74 3.66
C ALA A 24 -6.33 -5.01 3.11
N GLN A 25 -7.52 -5.54 3.37
CA GLN A 25 -8.78 -4.89 3.00
C GLN A 25 -8.96 -3.53 3.68
N ALA A 26 -8.49 -3.39 4.93
CA ALA A 26 -8.52 -2.14 5.67
C ALA A 26 -7.33 -1.20 5.37
N GLY A 27 -6.38 -1.60 4.51
CA GLY A 27 -5.17 -0.83 4.22
C GLY A 27 -4.17 -0.74 5.38
N ARG A 28 -4.26 -1.62 6.38
CA ARG A 28 -3.36 -1.69 7.54
C ARG A 28 -2.13 -2.53 7.23
N TRP A 29 -1.24 -1.98 6.41
CA TRP A 29 -0.10 -2.71 5.84
C TRP A 29 0.95 -3.15 6.87
N ASP A 30 1.08 -2.41 7.96
CA ASP A 30 1.90 -2.77 9.13
C ASP A 30 1.43 -4.10 9.75
N ILE A 31 0.11 -4.26 9.91
CA ILE A 31 -0.49 -5.49 10.43
C ILE A 31 -0.34 -6.63 9.43
N VAL A 32 -0.48 -6.38 8.12
CA VAL A 32 -0.22 -7.39 7.08
C VAL A 32 1.21 -7.92 7.20
N ILE A 33 2.20 -7.03 7.33
CA ILE A 33 3.61 -7.40 7.50
C ILE A 33 3.79 -8.25 8.75
N GLN A 34 3.25 -7.83 9.90
CA GLN A 34 3.35 -8.58 11.14
C GLN A 34 2.75 -9.99 11.01
N CYS A 35 1.57 -10.11 10.39
CA CYS A 35 0.93 -11.41 10.18
C CYS A 35 1.79 -12.36 9.35
N TYR A 36 2.45 -11.86 8.29
CA TYR A 36 3.35 -12.69 7.48
C TYR A 36 4.67 -13.03 8.19
N GLN A 37 5.19 -12.14 9.03
CA GLN A 37 6.36 -12.42 9.87
C GLN A 37 6.06 -13.54 10.87
N ASP A 38 4.97 -13.40 11.63
CA ASP A 38 4.54 -14.41 12.62
C ASP A 38 4.22 -15.75 11.95
N ARG A 39 3.57 -15.72 10.79
CA ARG A 39 3.27 -16.93 10.00
C ARG A 39 4.55 -17.58 9.48
N GLY A 40 5.54 -16.79 9.07
CA GLY A 40 6.85 -17.29 8.62
C GLY A 40 7.52 -18.12 9.71
N VAL A 41 7.55 -17.62 10.95
CA VAL A 41 8.09 -18.34 12.11
C VAL A 41 7.38 -19.67 12.34
N LEU A 42 6.04 -19.70 12.20
CA LEU A 42 5.29 -20.94 12.35
C LEU A 42 5.60 -21.93 11.22
N LEU A 43 5.69 -21.47 9.98
CA LEU A 43 5.97 -22.30 8.81
C LEU A 43 7.37 -22.94 8.86
N GLU A 44 8.38 -22.23 9.35
CA GLU A 44 9.75 -22.78 9.54
C GLU A 44 9.77 -24.00 10.48
N SER A 45 8.81 -24.07 11.41
CA SER A 45 8.69 -25.16 12.38
C SER A 45 7.86 -26.36 11.90
N VAL A 46 7.27 -26.29 10.71
CA VAL A 46 6.37 -27.34 10.16
C VAL A 46 7.17 -28.31 9.28
N GLN A 47 7.28 -29.56 9.70
CA GLN A 47 7.96 -30.64 8.96
C GLN A 47 7.07 -31.41 7.97
N ALA A 48 5.75 -31.20 7.98
CA ALA A 48 4.80 -31.96 7.15
C ALA A 48 3.85 -31.05 6.37
N LEU A 49 3.45 -31.49 5.18
CA LEU A 49 2.50 -30.79 4.31
C LEU A 49 1.19 -30.50 5.05
N ILE A 50 0.80 -29.23 5.03
CA ILE A 50 -0.47 -28.74 5.56
C ILE A 50 -1.61 -29.30 4.69
N PRO A 51 -2.58 -30.06 5.26
CA PRO A 51 -3.67 -30.67 4.47
C PRO A 51 -4.59 -29.67 3.76
N GLU A 52 -4.59 -28.40 4.18
CA GLU A 52 -5.49 -27.33 3.69
C GLU A 52 -4.74 -26.22 2.93
N THR A 53 -3.68 -26.56 2.20
CA THR A 53 -2.89 -25.56 1.44
C THR A 53 -3.70 -24.79 0.40
N GLY A 54 -4.72 -25.41 -0.21
CA GLY A 54 -5.53 -24.77 -1.25
C GLY A 54 -6.28 -23.53 -0.77
N ASP A 55 -6.89 -23.57 0.40
CA ASP A 55 -7.65 -22.43 0.93
C ASP A 55 -6.72 -21.35 1.51
N LEU A 56 -5.57 -21.74 2.07
CA LEU A 56 -4.52 -20.79 2.46
C LEU A 56 -3.98 -20.02 1.25
N LEU A 57 -3.76 -20.70 0.13
CA LEU A 57 -3.29 -20.06 -1.11
C LEU A 57 -4.30 -19.06 -1.66
N LYS A 58 -5.61 -19.38 -1.62
CA LYS A 58 -6.66 -18.42 -2.02
C LYS A 58 -6.69 -17.18 -1.14
N LEU A 59 -6.46 -17.31 0.16
CA LEU A 59 -6.38 -16.16 1.06
C LEU A 59 -5.12 -15.32 0.77
N ASP A 60 -3.98 -15.96 0.48
CA ASP A 60 -2.76 -15.26 0.06
C ASP A 60 -2.94 -14.53 -1.28
N GLU A 61 -3.69 -15.10 -2.22
CA GLU A 61 -4.08 -14.45 -3.46
C GLU A 61 -4.92 -13.19 -3.20
N GLN A 62 -5.89 -13.24 -2.27
CA GLN A 62 -6.67 -12.06 -1.88
C GLN A 62 -5.78 -10.94 -1.32
N VAL A 63 -4.82 -11.27 -0.45
CA VAL A 63 -3.88 -10.25 0.04
C VAL A 63 -3.07 -9.66 -1.11
N ARG A 64 -2.58 -10.50 -2.03
CA ARG A 64 -1.84 -10.03 -3.21
C ARG A 64 -2.68 -9.08 -4.05
N ASP A 65 -3.94 -9.41 -4.32
CA ASP A 65 -4.85 -8.57 -5.10
C ASP A 65 -5.08 -7.20 -4.45
N HIS A 66 -5.23 -7.17 -3.12
CA HIS A 66 -5.31 -5.92 -2.36
C HIS A 66 -4.02 -5.08 -2.48
N VAL A 67 -2.85 -5.72 -2.36
CA VAL A 67 -1.56 -5.03 -2.50
C VAL A 67 -1.39 -4.47 -3.91
N THR A 68 -1.68 -5.25 -4.96
CA THR A 68 -1.58 -4.80 -6.36
C THR A 68 -2.54 -3.65 -6.64
N THR A 69 -3.76 -3.72 -6.11
CA THR A 69 -4.74 -2.63 -6.23
C THR A 69 -4.23 -1.36 -5.54
N ALA A 70 -3.73 -1.46 -4.32
CA ALA A 70 -3.17 -0.34 -3.58
C ALA A 70 -1.99 0.30 -4.31
N GLN A 71 -1.08 -0.51 -4.86
CA GLN A 71 0.05 -0.03 -5.67
C GLN A 71 -0.41 0.73 -6.92
N ALA A 72 -1.42 0.22 -7.63
CA ALA A 72 -1.97 0.90 -8.81
C ALA A 72 -2.60 2.25 -8.45
N VAL A 73 -3.35 2.32 -7.34
CA VAL A 73 -3.94 3.57 -6.84
C VAL A 73 -2.84 4.57 -6.46
N LEU A 74 -1.83 4.14 -5.70
CA LEU A 74 -0.72 5.00 -5.30
C LEU A 74 0.05 5.54 -6.52
N ALA A 75 0.35 4.68 -7.49
CA ALA A 75 1.02 5.09 -8.73
C ALA A 75 0.19 6.15 -9.50
N SER A 76 -1.12 5.96 -9.59
CA SER A 76 -2.04 6.94 -10.21
C SER A 76 -2.01 8.29 -9.47
N LEU A 77 -2.12 8.28 -8.14
CA LEU A 77 -2.10 9.49 -7.32
C LEU A 77 -0.76 10.25 -7.41
N LEU A 78 0.35 9.52 -7.41
CA LEU A 78 1.69 10.10 -7.60
C LEU A 78 1.83 10.74 -8.99
N GLY A 79 1.31 10.09 -10.03
CA GLY A 79 1.26 10.64 -11.38
C GLY A 79 0.44 11.92 -11.47
N GLN A 80 -0.77 11.93 -10.89
CA GLN A 80 -1.63 13.11 -10.83
C GLN A 80 -0.99 14.27 -10.07
N THR A 81 -0.35 13.98 -8.93
CA THR A 81 0.35 14.97 -8.11
C THR A 81 1.52 15.60 -8.89
N THR A 82 2.29 14.76 -9.59
CA THR A 82 3.39 15.23 -10.45
C THR A 82 2.87 16.14 -11.57
N ALA A 83 1.80 15.73 -12.26
CA ALA A 83 1.18 16.55 -13.30
C ALA A 83 0.63 17.88 -12.76
N ALA A 84 0.02 17.88 -11.57
CA ALA A 84 -0.44 19.09 -10.91
C ALA A 84 0.72 20.04 -10.58
N LYS A 85 1.82 19.51 -10.04
CA LYS A 85 3.04 20.28 -9.74
C LYS A 85 3.62 20.93 -11.00
N LEU A 86 3.74 20.17 -12.10
CA LEU A 86 4.24 20.68 -13.37
C LEU A 86 3.34 21.78 -13.95
N ARG A 87 2.01 21.59 -13.90
CA ARG A 87 1.05 22.63 -14.33
C ARG A 87 1.21 23.91 -13.52
N LEU A 88 1.30 23.82 -12.20
CA LEU A 88 1.50 24.97 -11.31
C LEU A 88 2.83 25.69 -11.60
N GLN A 89 3.91 24.95 -11.83
CA GLN A 89 5.20 25.53 -12.23
C GLN A 89 5.09 26.27 -13.57
N GLY A 90 4.43 25.67 -14.58
CA GLY A 90 4.19 26.31 -15.86
C GLY A 90 3.26 27.54 -15.78
N PHE A 91 2.32 27.58 -14.83
CA PHE A 91 1.56 28.80 -14.55
C PHE A 91 2.45 29.88 -13.95
N ARG A 92 3.26 29.57 -12.93
CA ARG A 92 4.18 30.54 -12.33
C ARG A 92 5.14 31.14 -13.36
N GLN A 93 5.72 30.30 -14.22
CA GLN A 93 6.64 30.77 -15.28
C GLN A 93 5.96 31.72 -16.27
N ARG A 94 4.69 31.48 -16.62
CA ARG A 94 3.96 32.31 -17.59
C ARG A 94 3.44 33.63 -17.02
N PHE A 95 3.17 33.69 -15.71
CA PHE A 95 2.43 34.81 -15.11
C PHE A 95 3.22 35.61 -14.07
N VAL A 96 4.44 35.22 -13.68
CA VAL A 96 5.21 35.91 -12.63
C VAL A 96 6.22 36.94 -13.17
N VAL A 97 6.41 37.13 -14.48
CA VAL A 97 7.23 38.26 -14.98
C VAL A 97 6.63 38.91 -16.23
N LEU A 98 5.69 39.83 -16.02
CA LEU A 98 5.77 41.13 -16.67
C LEU A 98 5.78 42.16 -15.53
N PRO A 99 6.89 42.84 -15.23
CA PRO A 99 6.80 44.06 -14.44
C PRO A 99 5.98 45.02 -15.30
N SER A 100 4.77 45.36 -14.86
CA SER A 100 4.07 46.52 -15.38
C SER A 100 5.04 47.69 -15.28
N ALA A 101 5.54 48.16 -16.43
CA ALA A 101 6.37 49.34 -16.47
C ALA A 101 5.62 50.44 -15.73
N PRO A 102 6.27 51.21 -14.83
CA PRO A 102 5.59 52.26 -14.12
C PRO A 102 5.03 53.24 -15.16
N GLU A 103 3.71 53.33 -15.24
CA GLU A 103 3.04 54.40 -16.00
C GLU A 103 3.47 55.72 -15.34
N THR A 104 4.40 56.42 -15.98
CA THR A 104 4.71 57.79 -15.63
C THR A 104 3.53 58.65 -16.04
N VAL A 105 2.60 58.87 -15.12
CA VAL A 105 1.55 59.88 -15.29
C VAL A 105 2.24 61.25 -15.19
N SER A 106 2.44 61.89 -16.34
CA SER A 106 2.87 63.28 -16.42
C SER A 106 1.69 64.15 -15.97
N VAL A 107 1.84 64.82 -14.83
CA VAL A 107 0.92 65.87 -14.40
C VAL A 107 1.47 67.17 -14.97
N ASP A 108 0.82 67.69 -16.01
CA ASP A 108 1.13 69.02 -16.54
C ASP A 108 0.81 70.10 -15.49
N ALA A 109 1.72 71.07 -15.38
CA ALA A 109 1.82 72.08 -14.33
C ALA A 109 0.79 73.22 -14.45
#